data_AF-A0A1G8QBU8-F1
#
_entry.id   AF-A0A1G8QBU8-F1
#
_cell.length_a   1.000
_cell.length_b   1.000
_cell.length_c   1.000
_cell.angle_alpha   90.00
_cell.angle_beta   90.00
_cell.angle_gamma   90.00
#
_symmetry.space_group_name_H-M   'P 1'
#
loop_
_entity.id
_entity.type
_entity.pdbx_description
1 polymer ?
#
loop_
_entity_poly.entity_id
_entity_poly.type
_entity_poly.pdbx_seq_one_letter_code
_entity_poly.pdbx_strand_id
1 'polypeptide(L)' 'MLILHGEDDTNVPVGQATYFHRALRHFGVEHEFVVYPREGHSIQERGHQIDVLRRTRAWFDRWLADPSLEAHTRAATY' A
#
# COMPACT_ATOMS: atom_id res chain seq x y z
N MET A 1 1.70 -6.24 5.92
CA MET A 1 2.22 -4.85 5.78
C MET A 1 2.23 -4.43 4.31
N LEU A 2 2.03 -3.16 3.99
CA LEU A 2 2.07 -2.63 2.61
C LEU A 2 3.23 -1.64 2.46
N ILE A 3 4.11 -1.87 1.49
CA ILE A 3 5.25 -1.00 1.14
C ILE A 3 5.04 -0.47 -0.29
N LEU A 4 5.00 0.85 -0.43
CA LEU A 4 4.83 1.55 -1.71
C LEU A 4 6.03 2.47 -1.94
N HIS A 5 6.65 2.44 -3.12
CA HIS A 5 7.84 3.24 -3.41
C HIS A 5 7.87 3.71 -4.88
N GLY A 6 8.46 4.88 -5.16
CA GLY A 6 8.72 5.35 -6.52
C GLY A 6 10.08 4.85 -7.03
N GLU A 7 10.14 4.33 -8.26
CA GLU A 7 11.38 3.79 -8.85
C GLU A 7 12.52 4.83 -8.88
N ASP A 8 12.17 6.09 -9.17
CA ASP A 8 13.09 7.21 -9.38
C ASP A 8 13.16 8.14 -8.16
N ASP A 9 12.84 7.65 -6.94
CA ASP A 9 12.91 8.46 -5.72
C ASP A 9 14.37 8.82 -5.38
N THR A 10 14.72 10.09 -5.60
CA THR A 10 16.03 10.66 -5.31
C THR A 10 16.22 11.08 -3.86
N ASN A 11 15.15 11.22 -3.08
CA ASN A 11 15.20 11.59 -1.66
C ASN A 11 15.44 10.35 -0.80
N VAL A 12 14.69 9.28 -1.08
CA VAL A 12 14.79 8.00 -0.41
C VAL A 12 15.01 6.91 -1.47
N PRO A 13 16.26 6.49 -1.71
CA PRO A 13 16.54 5.52 -2.76
C PRO A 13 15.76 4.22 -2.56
N VAL A 14 15.17 3.70 -3.65
CA VAL A 14 14.37 2.44 -3.67
C VAL A 14 15.10 1.23 -3.09
N GLY A 15 16.43 1.28 -3.05
CA GLY A 15 17.27 0.28 -2.38
C GLY A 15 16.86 0.04 -0.93
N GLN A 16 16.48 1.08 -0.18
CA GLN A 16 16.04 0.93 1.21
C GLN A 16 14.78 0.07 1.33
N ALA A 17 13.75 0.38 0.53
CA ALA A 17 12.53 -0.42 0.49
C ALA A 17 12.80 -1.86 0.01
N THR A 18 13.72 -2.03 -0.95
CA THR A 18 14.13 -3.34 -1.47
C THR A 18 14.82 -4.20 -0.41
N TYR A 19 15.73 -3.63 0.38
CA TYR A 19 16.38 -4.38 1.48
C TYR A 19 15.37 -4.80 2.54
N PHE A 20 14.42 -3.92 2.88
CA PHE A 20 13.38 -4.25 3.84
C PHE A 20 12.45 -5.37 3.33
N HIS A 21 12.01 -5.30 2.07
CA HIS A 21 11.28 -6.37 1.40
C HIS A 21 12.04 -7.71 1.48
N ARG A 22 13.33 -7.71 1.18
CA ARG A 22 14.17 -8.93 1.24
C ARG A 22 14.28 -9.49 2.66
N ALA A 23 14.43 -8.64 3.67
CA ALA A 23 14.45 -9.07 5.06
C ALA A 23 13.12 -9.70 5.49
N LEU A 24 11.99 -9.07 5.17
CA LEU A 24 10.66 -9.59 5.49
C LEU A 24 10.39 -10.93 4.79
N ARG A 25 10.79 -11.05 3.52
CA ARG A 25 10.76 -12.32 2.77
C ARG A 25 11.58 -13.40 3.48
N HIS A 26 12.79 -13.06 3.93
CA HIS A 26 13.68 -13.98 4.63
C HIS A 26 13.08 -14.51 5.93
N PHE A 27 12.39 -13.66 6.70
CA PHE A 27 11.73 -14.04 7.95
C PHE A 27 10.29 -14.57 7.77
N GLY A 28 9.81 -14.73 6.54
CA GLY A 28 8.47 -15.26 6.28
C GLY A 28 7.32 -14.35 6.70
N VAL A 29 7.56 -13.04 6.82
CA VAL A 29 6.53 -12.07 7.20
C VAL A 29 5.64 -11.76 6.00
N GLU A 30 4.32 -11.83 6.17
CA GLU A 30 3.38 -11.47 5.11
C GLU A 30 3.39 -9.96 4.83
N HIS A 31 3.70 -9.59 3.59
CA HIS A 31 3.72 -8.20 3.15
C HIS A 31 3.55 -8.07 1.64
N GLU A 32 3.16 -6.88 1.24
CA GLU A 32 3.07 -6.44 -0.15
C GLU A 32 4.15 -5.37 -0.40
N PHE A 33 4.83 -5.47 -1.53
CA PHE A 33 5.82 -4.49 -1.98
C PHE A 33 5.53 -4.09 -3.42
N VAL A 34 5.33 -2.79 -3.65
CA VAL A 34 4.97 -2.23 -4.96
C VAL A 34 5.92 -1.08 -5.26
N VAL A 35 6.50 -1.12 -6.46
CA VAL A 35 7.33 -0.05 -7.01
C VAL A 35 6.61 0.55 -8.20
N TYR A 36 6.44 1.87 -8.20
CA TYR A 36 5.82 2.61 -9.31
C TYR A 36 6.89 3.13 -10.26
N PRO A 37 6.91 2.69 -11.53
CA PRO A 37 7.89 3.14 -12.50
C PRO A 37 7.64 4.60 -12.89
N ARG A 38 8.71 5.35 -13.20
CA ARG A 38 8.67 6.78 -13.57
C ARG A 38 8.20 7.72 -12.46
N GLU A 39 8.08 7.23 -11.23
CA GLU A 39 7.67 8.02 -10.07
C GLU A 39 8.87 8.30 -9.16
N GLY A 40 8.94 9.53 -8.66
CA GLY A 40 9.94 9.95 -7.68
C GLY A 40 9.45 9.82 -6.24
N HIS A 41 9.85 10.75 -5.38
CA HIS A 41 9.42 10.78 -3.98
C HIS A 41 7.90 10.97 -3.80
N SER A 42 7.28 11.72 -4.72
CA SER A 42 5.83 11.92 -4.76
C SER A 42 5.27 11.19 -5.98
N ILE A 43 4.18 10.44 -5.78
CA ILE A 43 3.45 9.78 -6.86
C ILE A 43 2.59 10.81 -7.61
N GLN A 44 2.90 11.07 -8.87
CA GLN A 44 2.33 12.16 -9.68
C GLN A 44 1.33 11.66 -10.71
N GLU A 45 1.56 10.51 -11.33
CA GLU A 45 0.68 10.02 -12.37
C GLU A 45 -0.66 9.60 -11.78
N ARG A 46 -1.75 10.10 -12.38
CA ARG A 46 -3.12 9.83 -11.92
C ARG A 46 -3.40 8.32 -11.79
N GLY A 47 -2.89 7.53 -12.72
CA GLY A 47 -3.05 6.07 -12.69
C GLY A 47 -2.42 5.45 -11.45
N HIS A 48 -1.18 5.84 -11.13
CA HIS A 48 -0.48 5.37 -9.93
C HIS A 48 -1.13 5.89 -8.66
N GLN A 49 -1.58 7.15 -8.61
CA GLN A 49 -2.31 7.69 -7.46
C GLN A 49 -3.59 6.89 -7.16
N ILE A 50 -4.37 6.55 -8.20
CA ILE A 50 -5.58 5.72 -8.04
C ILE A 50 -5.20 4.33 -7.51
N ASP A 51 -4.12 3.73 -8.01
CA ASP A 51 -3.66 2.42 -7.53
C ASP A 51 -3.20 2.47 -6.06
N VAL A 52 -2.42 3.49 -5.68
CA VAL A 52 -2.01 3.76 -4.29
C VAL A 52 -3.23 3.84 -3.38
N LEU A 53 -4.25 4.61 -3.75
CA LEU A 53 -5.47 4.77 -2.96
C LEU A 53 -6.23 3.45 -2.83
N ARG A 54 -6.35 2.68 -3.93
CA ARG A 54 -7.01 1.37 -3.93
C ARG A 54 -6.30 0.37 -3.02
N ARG A 55 -4.98 0.26 -3.11
CA ARG A 55 -4.17 -0.64 -2.28
C ARG A 55 -4.22 -0.24 -0.81
N THR A 56 -4.07 1.05 -0.53
CA THR A 56 -4.14 1.58 0.83
C THR A 56 -5.50 1.27 1.45
N ARG A 57 -6.60 1.51 0.71
CA ARG A 57 -7.95 1.16 1.16
C ARG A 57 -8.07 -0.34 1.41
N ALA A 58 -7.72 -1.19 0.43
CA ALA A 58 -7.83 -2.64 0.57
C ALA A 58 -7.01 -3.18 1.75
N TRP A 59 -5.84 -2.59 2.01
CA TRP A 59 -5.01 -2.92 3.16
C TRP A 59 -5.71 -2.58 4.48
N PHE A 60 -6.30 -1.38 4.58
CA PHE A 60 -7.09 -1.00 5.76
C PHE A 60 -8.33 -1.86 5.93
N ASP A 61 -9.08 -2.14 4.85
CA ASP A 61 -10.25 -3.02 4.87
C ASP A 61 -9.86 -4.42 5.37
N ARG A 62 -8.67 -4.92 5.02
CA ARG A 62 -8.20 -6.25 5.44
C ARG A 62 -7.77 -6.31 6.91
N TRP A 63 -7.12 -5.27 7.41
CA TRP A 63 -6.41 -5.34 8.71
C TRP A 63 -7.01 -4.47 9.81
N LEU A 64 -7.76 -3.42 9.47
CA LEU A 64 -8.38 -2.47 10.40
C LEU A 64 -9.90 -2.38 10.28
N ALA A 65 -10.54 -3.14 9.38
CA ALA A 65 -11.99 -3.18 9.36
C ALA A 65 -12.53 -3.67 10.71
N ASP A 66 -13.34 -2.83 11.34
CA ASP A 66 -14.09 -3.20 12.53
C ASP A 66 -15.31 -4.03 12.09
N PRO A 67 -15.42 -5.31 12.47
CA PRO A 67 -16.57 -6.14 12.15
C PRO A 67 -17.91 -5.53 12.62
N SER A 68 -17.89 -4.64 13.61
CA SER A 68 -19.08 -3.98 14.15
C SER A 68 -19.58 -2.79 13.31
N LEU A 69 -18.74 -2.22 12.44
CA LEU A 69 -19.11 -1.12 11.53
C LEU A 69 -19.85 -1.63 10.27
N GLU A 70 -19.56 -2.85 9.79
CA GLU A 70 -20.26 -3.44 8.64
C GLU A 70 -21.75 -3.73 8.94
N ALA A 71 -22.10 -3.98 10.20
CA ALA A 71 -23.48 -4.22 10.63
C ALA A 71 -24.37 -2.96 10.48
N HIS A 72 -23.80 -1.76 10.60
CA HIS A 72 -24.56 -0.50 10.55
C HIS A 72 -24.87 -0.04 9.11
N THR A 73 -24.00 -0.34 8.14
CA THR A 73 -24.20 0.10 6.75
C THR A 73 -25.30 -0.69 6.03
N ARG A 74 -25.60 -1.93 6.46
CA ARG A 74 -26.72 -2.74 5.92
C ARG A 74 -28.11 -2.32 6.42
N ALA A 75 -28.19 -1.51 7.47
CA ALA A 75 -29.46 -1.06 8.04
C ALA A 75 -29.99 0.25 7.40
N ALA A 76 -29.21 0.92 6.57
CA ALA A 76 -29.53 2.24 6.01
C ALA A 76 -29.86 2.23 4.50
N THR A 77 -30.32 1.09 3.96
CA THR A 77 -30.91 1.04 2.62
C THR A 77 -32.41 0.83 2.77
N TYR A 78 -33.18 1.93 2.66
CA TYR A 78 -34.64 1.95 2.51
C TYR A 78 -34.99 2.98 1.44
#